data_AF-A0A9P4JHW3-F1
#
_entry.id   AF-A0A9P4JHW3-F1
#
_cell.length_a   1.000
_cell.length_b   1.000
_cell.length_c   1.000
_cell.angle_alpha   90.00
_cell.angle_beta   90.00
_cell.angle_gamma   90.00
#
_symmetry.space_group_name_H-M   'P 1'
#
loop_
_entity.id
_entity.type
_entity.pdbx_description
1 polymer ?
#
loop_
_entity_poly.entity_id
_entity_poly.type
_entity_poly.pdbx_seq_one_letter_code
_entity_poly.pdbx_strand_id
1 'polypeptide(L)'
;METLLSKRAPQSNNNGGPTFAILGVGAVGDGSVYPRREIRELETDPDQWNVFLLGLRRFQRMDQSDMLSYYQIAGIHGRPFKPWDGVQQAEGGHGGYCAHGSNIFATWHRPYLALFEQVLYLNAREAIREFPPSERRDRYENALATLRLPYWDWATASSSGEGVYPSSLQSPNIDITLPNGTLTVKNPLYSYTFHPLNHEDLYDPNLTQYSIYPSTVRSPSSKEPTAASRNDLISTDLEANRANLQSRVYNMFTMMHDYYTFSNDISSKDSLEGIHDTVHGLVGKGGHMSQVPYAGFDPIFWLHHANVDRLFAIWQSLNPESYVWPNQSRTATFAVANGTVLDADSALQPFHADDRGKTWTSNSVRSTSTFSYTYPELADSPTNSDLVARINALYGPDATAPTPNIPVSTPRTSFPGHGHQPIAGAPSFSSRRQYICDIKVRKFALDGSFFIYVFLGEDPGDDASAWTGLSSFVGVHGVFAASGMHSDVEVHGAVPLTAALEARLNGGGLEGMGEGGVESYLKESLRWRVKSMDGRSIPLDQVPSLQVSVSWSEVEPARSRKEFPKMKGDWGLLHGATDGRKGGWWGKGNSVG
;
A
#
# COMPACT_ATOMS: atom_id res chain seq x y z
N MET A 1 9.88 -25.05 24.57
CA MET A 1 9.17 -23.84 24.11
C MET A 1 9.92 -22.56 24.44
N GLU A 2 10.77 -22.55 25.47
CA GLU A 2 11.95 -21.68 25.68
C GLU A 2 12.99 -21.82 24.54
N THR A 3 12.58 -22.22 23.33
CA THR A 3 13.39 -22.83 22.27
C THR A 3 13.06 -22.26 20.89
N LEU A 4 11.92 -21.58 20.72
CA LEU A 4 11.54 -20.97 19.43
C LEU A 4 12.26 -19.63 19.16
N LEU A 5 12.61 -18.88 20.22
CA LEU A 5 13.40 -17.65 20.11
C LEU A 5 14.86 -17.81 20.56
N SER A 6 15.19 -18.78 21.41
CA SER A 6 16.54 -18.90 22.02
C SER A 6 17.52 -19.77 21.24
N LYS A 7 17.08 -20.43 20.16
CA LYS A 7 17.95 -21.25 19.32
C LYS A 7 17.82 -20.82 17.87
N ARG A 8 18.63 -19.84 17.47
CA ARG A 8 19.30 -19.74 16.15
C ARG A 8 20.11 -18.44 16.10
N ALA A 9 21.34 -18.50 16.61
CA ALA A 9 22.39 -17.62 16.09
C ALA A 9 22.56 -17.90 14.59
N PRO A 10 22.96 -16.91 13.77
CA PRO A 10 23.10 -17.07 12.33
C PRO A 10 24.28 -17.99 12.04
N GLN A 11 24.04 -19.29 11.86
CA GLN A 11 24.94 -20.11 11.05
C GLN A 11 24.50 -19.95 9.60
N SER A 12 25.43 -19.50 8.76
CA SER A 12 25.30 -19.52 7.30
C SER A 12 24.73 -20.87 6.87
N ASN A 13 23.46 -20.88 6.47
CA ASN A 13 22.72 -22.12 6.22
C ASN A 13 23.07 -22.67 4.82
N ASN A 14 24.37 -22.86 4.56
CA ASN A 14 24.89 -23.50 3.35
C ASN A 14 24.93 -25.03 3.46
N ASN A 15 24.38 -25.64 4.52
CA ASN A 15 24.36 -27.10 4.70
C ASN A 15 23.17 -27.58 5.55
N GLY A 16 22.01 -27.82 4.93
CA GLY A 16 20.99 -28.79 5.42
C GLY A 16 20.40 -28.60 6.82
N GLY A 17 20.47 -27.41 7.42
CA GLY A 17 19.79 -27.11 8.68
C GLY A 17 18.28 -26.92 8.51
N PRO A 18 17.47 -27.12 9.57
CA PRO A 18 16.02 -26.93 9.50
C PRO A 18 15.65 -25.48 9.15
N THR A 19 14.62 -25.25 8.34
CA THR A 19 14.10 -23.92 7.97
C THR A 19 13.20 -23.34 9.07
N PHE A 20 12.81 -22.06 8.96
CA PHE A 20 11.84 -21.43 9.84
C PHE A 20 10.42 -21.54 9.27
N ALA A 21 9.57 -22.31 9.95
CA ALA A 21 8.17 -22.47 9.54
C ALA A 21 7.35 -21.21 9.84
N ILE A 22 6.86 -20.57 8.78
CA ILE A 22 5.95 -19.41 8.84
C ILE A 22 4.53 -19.96 8.85
N LEU A 23 3.90 -19.97 10.02
CA LEU A 23 2.58 -20.55 10.25
C LEU A 23 1.57 -19.50 10.76
N GLY A 24 2.00 -18.23 10.87
CA GLY A 24 1.19 -17.15 11.41
C GLY A 24 0.98 -17.28 12.91
N VAL A 25 0.00 -16.53 13.43
CA VAL A 25 -0.30 -16.52 14.87
C VAL A 25 -0.90 -17.86 15.32
N GLY A 26 -1.51 -18.64 14.41
CA GLY A 26 -2.14 -19.92 14.73
C GLY A 26 -1.21 -20.92 15.42
N ALA A 27 0.07 -20.93 15.06
CA ALA A 27 1.06 -21.84 15.65
C ALA A 27 1.64 -21.34 16.98
N VAL A 28 1.46 -20.06 17.31
CA VAL A 28 2.06 -19.44 18.50
C VAL A 28 1.04 -18.89 19.50
N GLY A 29 -0.23 -18.80 19.10
CA GLY A 29 -1.39 -18.41 19.92
C GLY A 29 -2.32 -19.61 20.21
N ASP A 30 -3.62 -19.37 20.18
CA ASP A 30 -4.67 -20.35 20.51
C ASP A 30 -5.21 -21.14 19.29
N GLY A 31 -4.72 -20.83 18.08
CA GLY A 31 -5.18 -21.41 16.82
C GLY A 31 -6.44 -20.76 16.22
N SER A 32 -7.12 -19.87 16.96
CA SER A 32 -8.35 -19.22 16.52
C SER A 32 -8.08 -18.15 15.45
N VAL A 33 -9.07 -17.90 14.60
CA VAL A 33 -9.04 -16.84 13.59
C VAL A 33 -9.57 -15.54 14.20
N TYR A 34 -8.75 -14.49 14.21
CA TYR A 34 -9.14 -13.15 14.67
C TYR A 34 -8.94 -12.11 13.55
N PRO A 35 -9.73 -11.03 13.53
CA PRO A 35 -9.58 -9.99 12.51
C PRO A 35 -8.34 -9.13 12.76
N ARG A 36 -7.59 -8.81 11.72
CA ARG A 36 -6.70 -7.64 11.69
C ARG A 36 -7.59 -6.41 11.74
N ARG A 37 -7.46 -5.58 12.77
CA ARG A 37 -8.31 -4.38 12.97
C ARG A 37 -7.72 -3.16 12.24
N GLU A 38 -8.56 -2.20 11.88
CA GLU A 38 -8.06 -0.90 11.44
C GLU A 38 -7.30 -0.24 12.61
N ILE A 39 -6.18 0.42 12.33
CA ILE A 39 -5.28 0.92 13.37
C ILE A 39 -5.97 1.89 14.35
N ARG A 40 -6.83 2.78 13.88
CA ARG A 40 -7.58 3.73 14.72
C ARG A 40 -8.59 3.00 15.59
N GLU A 41 -9.18 1.90 15.12
CA GLU A 41 -10.01 1.04 15.97
C GLU A 41 -9.17 0.31 17.02
N LEU A 42 -7.98 -0.17 16.67
CA LEU A 42 -7.06 -0.80 17.62
C LEU A 42 -6.67 0.18 18.74
N GLU A 43 -6.42 1.45 18.40
CA GLU A 43 -6.08 2.52 19.34
C GLU A 43 -7.17 2.80 20.38
N THR A 44 -8.44 2.51 20.09
CA THR A 44 -9.53 2.69 21.06
C THR A 44 -9.55 1.60 22.14
N ASP A 45 -8.83 0.49 21.95
CA ASP A 45 -8.66 -0.58 22.93
C ASP A 45 -7.30 -0.40 23.63
N PRO A 46 -7.26 0.18 24.84
CA PRO A 46 -6.01 0.53 25.50
C PRO A 46 -5.12 -0.67 25.82
N ASP A 47 -5.70 -1.86 26.02
CA ASP A 47 -4.93 -3.05 26.34
C ASP A 47 -4.30 -3.62 25.05
N GLN A 48 -5.09 -3.79 23.98
CA GLN A 48 -4.53 -4.24 22.69
C GLN A 48 -3.52 -3.24 22.12
N TRP A 49 -3.81 -1.94 22.22
CA TRP A 49 -2.89 -0.90 21.77
C TRP A 49 -1.55 -0.97 22.49
N ASN A 50 -1.57 -1.08 23.82
CA ASN A 50 -0.33 -1.17 24.59
C ASN A 50 0.44 -2.47 24.29
N VAL A 51 -0.25 -3.61 24.15
CA VAL A 51 0.39 -4.89 23.80
C VAL A 51 1.04 -4.83 22.42
N PHE A 52 0.38 -4.22 21.43
CA PHE A 52 0.94 -4.01 20.10
C PHE A 52 2.22 -3.16 20.15
N LEU A 53 2.19 -2.03 20.86
CA LEU A 53 3.35 -1.16 21.01
C LEU A 53 4.51 -1.82 21.76
N LEU A 54 4.22 -2.60 22.81
CA LEU A 54 5.21 -3.39 23.56
C LEU A 54 5.91 -4.40 22.64
N GLY A 55 5.13 -5.16 21.87
CA GLY A 55 5.64 -6.14 20.92
C GLY A 55 6.52 -5.51 19.84
N LEU A 56 6.03 -4.46 19.18
CA LEU A 56 6.76 -3.79 18.11
C LEU A 56 8.06 -3.15 18.61
N ARG A 57 8.01 -2.49 19.78
CA ARG A 57 9.19 -1.91 20.42
C ARG A 57 10.24 -2.96 20.74
N ARG A 58 9.85 -4.12 21.26
CA ARG A 58 10.78 -5.22 21.55
C ARG A 58 11.37 -5.79 20.26
N PHE A 59 10.52 -6.05 19.28
CA PHE A 59 10.90 -6.61 17.98
C PHE A 59 11.93 -5.72 17.26
N GLN A 60 11.71 -4.41 17.22
CA GLN A 60 12.64 -3.46 16.63
C GLN A 60 14.00 -3.36 17.35
N ARG A 61 14.12 -3.86 18.58
CA ARG A 61 15.36 -3.82 19.39
C ARG A 61 16.14 -5.13 19.35
N MET A 62 15.65 -6.14 18.65
CA MET A 62 16.39 -7.38 18.44
C MET A 62 17.72 -7.10 17.73
N ASP A 63 18.76 -7.85 18.08
CA ASP A 63 20.06 -7.78 17.40
C ASP A 63 19.86 -7.95 15.89
N GLN A 64 20.34 -6.99 15.08
CA GLN A 64 20.13 -7.00 13.63
C GLN A 64 20.79 -8.18 12.91
N SER A 65 21.65 -8.95 13.56
CA SER A 65 22.22 -10.19 13.03
C SER A 65 21.32 -11.41 13.25
N ASP A 66 20.32 -11.33 14.14
CA ASP A 66 19.31 -12.38 14.30
C ASP A 66 18.43 -12.43 13.05
N MET A 67 18.30 -13.61 12.44
CA MET A 67 17.50 -13.87 11.24
C MET A 67 16.03 -13.43 11.39
N LEU A 68 15.50 -13.50 12.62
CA LEU A 68 14.14 -13.09 12.96
C LEU A 68 14.07 -11.67 13.52
N SER A 69 15.15 -10.89 13.48
CA SER A 69 15.10 -9.47 13.85
C SER A 69 14.26 -8.66 12.87
N TYR A 70 13.77 -7.51 13.33
CA TYR A 70 13.06 -6.57 12.47
C TYR A 70 13.89 -6.20 11.24
N TYR A 71 15.20 -6.01 11.41
CA TYR A 71 16.13 -5.67 10.33
C TYR A 71 16.21 -6.76 9.27
N GLN A 72 16.43 -8.02 9.67
CA GLN A 72 16.54 -9.13 8.71
C GLN A 72 15.21 -9.39 7.99
N ILE A 73 14.09 -9.36 8.71
CA ILE A 73 12.76 -9.55 8.13
C ILE A 73 12.43 -8.40 7.16
N ALA A 74 12.62 -7.14 7.55
CA ALA A 74 12.46 -5.99 6.66
C ALA A 74 13.36 -6.08 5.42
N GLY A 75 14.58 -6.59 5.59
CA GLY A 75 15.56 -6.76 4.52
C GLY A 75 15.21 -7.83 3.49
N ILE A 76 14.24 -8.73 3.75
CA ILE A 76 13.74 -9.68 2.73
C ILE A 76 13.17 -8.90 1.53
N HIS A 77 12.48 -7.79 1.79
CA HIS A 77 11.86 -6.99 0.74
C HIS A 77 12.89 -6.42 -0.25
N GLY A 78 14.07 -6.04 0.25
CA GLY A 78 15.01 -5.20 -0.48
C GLY A 78 16.45 -5.40 -0.01
N ARG A 79 17.13 -4.29 0.28
CA ARG A 79 18.49 -4.31 0.81
C ARG A 79 18.52 -5.01 2.17
N PRO A 80 19.58 -5.76 2.48
CA PRO A 80 20.88 -5.76 1.81
C PRO A 80 21.07 -6.75 0.65
N PHE A 81 20.00 -7.32 0.09
CA PHE A 81 20.08 -8.35 -0.97
C PHE A 81 20.92 -9.55 -0.55
N LYS A 82 20.59 -10.13 0.62
CA LYS A 82 21.29 -11.29 1.19
C LYS A 82 20.41 -12.54 1.21
N PRO A 83 21.01 -13.75 1.19
CA PRO A 83 20.28 -14.99 1.47
C PRO A 83 19.50 -14.92 2.79
N TRP A 84 18.29 -15.45 2.81
CA TRP A 84 17.47 -15.56 4.01
C TRP A 84 16.92 -16.99 4.12
N ASP A 85 17.02 -17.57 5.32
CA ASP A 85 16.58 -18.93 5.65
C ASP A 85 17.01 -20.02 4.64
N GLY A 86 18.23 -19.91 4.11
CA GLY A 86 18.84 -20.89 3.20
C GLY A 86 18.57 -20.68 1.71
N VAL A 87 17.71 -19.72 1.33
CA VAL A 87 17.41 -19.42 -0.07
C VAL A 87 18.55 -18.63 -0.70
N GLN A 88 19.08 -19.13 -1.82
CA GLN A 88 20.22 -18.55 -2.52
C GLN A 88 19.78 -17.62 -3.65
N GLN A 89 20.72 -16.77 -4.07
CA GLN A 89 20.51 -15.83 -5.17
C GLN A 89 20.31 -16.57 -6.49
N ALA A 90 19.28 -16.20 -7.24
CA ALA A 90 19.03 -16.65 -8.60
C ALA A 90 19.90 -15.90 -9.61
N GLU A 91 20.01 -16.45 -10.82
CA GLU A 91 20.73 -15.80 -11.92
C GLU A 91 20.13 -14.42 -12.23
N GLY A 92 20.98 -13.38 -12.23
CA GLY A 92 20.57 -11.99 -12.45
C GLY A 92 19.83 -11.33 -11.29
N GLY A 93 19.66 -12.01 -10.15
CA GLY A 93 18.90 -11.54 -9.00
C GLY A 93 19.62 -10.49 -8.15
N HIS A 94 19.87 -9.30 -8.67
CA HIS A 94 20.61 -8.22 -7.98
C HIS A 94 19.75 -7.31 -7.08
N GLY A 95 18.47 -7.65 -6.88
CA GLY A 95 17.52 -6.93 -6.05
C GLY A 95 17.06 -7.73 -4.82
N GLY A 96 15.97 -7.28 -4.18
CA GLY A 96 15.35 -7.98 -3.05
C GLY A 96 14.44 -9.14 -3.50
N TYR A 97 13.83 -9.85 -2.56
CA TYR A 97 12.93 -10.98 -2.87
C TYR A 97 11.56 -10.52 -3.36
N CYS A 98 11.16 -9.28 -3.06
CA CYS A 98 9.80 -8.80 -3.28
C CYS A 98 9.35 -8.95 -4.74
N ALA A 99 8.14 -9.48 -4.92
CA ALA A 99 7.55 -9.67 -6.25
C ALA A 99 6.74 -8.43 -6.65
N HIS A 100 7.37 -7.47 -7.34
CA HIS A 100 6.70 -6.31 -7.95
C HIS A 100 6.63 -6.45 -9.48
N GLY A 101 5.60 -5.87 -10.10
CA GLY A 101 5.27 -6.07 -11.52
C GLY A 101 5.06 -7.55 -11.83
N SER A 102 4.41 -8.27 -10.91
CA SER A 102 4.34 -9.73 -10.91
C SER A 102 2.95 -10.22 -10.57
N ASN A 103 2.51 -11.28 -11.26
CA ASN A 103 1.25 -11.98 -10.97
C ASN A 103 1.20 -12.57 -9.55
N ILE A 104 2.33 -12.76 -8.86
CA ILE A 104 2.32 -13.25 -7.47
C ILE A 104 2.42 -12.13 -6.44
N PHE A 105 2.39 -10.85 -6.82
CA PHE A 105 2.53 -9.67 -5.94
C PHE A 105 1.73 -9.80 -4.64
N ALA A 106 0.40 -9.93 -4.74
CA ALA A 106 -0.45 -9.98 -3.56
C ALA A 106 -0.23 -11.25 -2.73
N THR A 107 0.01 -12.39 -3.40
CA THR A 107 0.20 -13.67 -2.72
C THR A 107 1.56 -13.82 -2.07
N TRP A 108 2.60 -13.15 -2.58
CA TRP A 108 3.94 -13.13 -2.00
C TRP A 108 3.99 -12.30 -0.71
N HIS A 109 3.31 -11.15 -0.70
CA HIS A 109 3.26 -10.28 0.49
C HIS A 109 2.44 -10.88 1.64
N ARG A 110 1.54 -11.85 1.39
CA ARG A 110 0.74 -12.50 2.43
C ARG A 110 1.56 -13.32 3.46
N PRO A 111 2.37 -14.33 3.07
CA PRO A 111 3.25 -15.01 4.01
C PRO A 111 4.34 -14.08 4.58
N TYR A 112 4.70 -13.00 3.87
CA TYR A 112 5.60 -11.98 4.42
C TYR A 112 4.98 -11.26 5.63
N LEU A 113 3.71 -10.85 5.52
CA LEU A 113 2.94 -10.31 6.65
C LEU A 113 2.75 -11.34 7.77
N ALA A 114 2.51 -12.61 7.42
CA ALA A 114 2.36 -13.68 8.41
C ALA A 114 3.66 -13.92 9.21
N LEU A 115 4.83 -13.86 8.57
CA LEU A 115 6.13 -13.92 9.22
C LEU A 115 6.29 -12.75 10.21
N PHE A 116 6.04 -11.53 9.75
CA PHE A 116 6.14 -10.34 10.61
C PHE A 116 5.21 -10.42 11.81
N GLU A 117 3.95 -10.77 11.57
CA GLU A 117 2.91 -10.88 12.59
C GLU A 117 3.21 -11.98 13.61
N GLN A 118 3.70 -13.14 13.17
CA GLN A 118 4.12 -14.25 14.05
C GLN A 118 5.26 -13.80 14.98
N VAL A 119 6.28 -13.13 14.47
CA VAL A 119 7.42 -12.66 15.28
C VAL A 119 7.05 -11.49 16.18
N LEU A 120 6.17 -10.59 15.72
CA LEU A 120 5.58 -9.52 16.53
C LEU A 120 4.82 -10.10 17.74
N TYR A 121 3.97 -11.11 17.50
CA TYR A 121 3.21 -11.79 18.55
C TYR A 121 4.12 -12.42 19.60
N LEU A 122 5.17 -13.12 19.16
CA LEU A 122 6.16 -13.72 20.04
C LEU A 122 6.86 -12.65 20.91
N ASN A 123 7.24 -11.52 20.31
CA ASN A 123 7.85 -10.41 21.04
C ASN A 123 6.87 -9.74 22.03
N ALA A 124 5.61 -9.57 21.65
CA ALA A 124 4.56 -9.06 22.55
C ALA A 124 4.38 -9.99 23.76
N ARG A 125 4.36 -11.30 23.53
CA ARG A 125 4.26 -12.31 24.60
C ARG A 125 5.42 -12.23 25.59
N GLU A 126 6.66 -12.11 25.11
CA GLU A 126 7.81 -11.95 26.00
C GLU A 126 7.78 -10.61 26.74
N ALA A 127 7.34 -9.52 26.11
CA ALA A 127 7.18 -8.24 26.78
C ALA A 127 6.12 -8.29 27.90
N ILE A 128 5.02 -9.00 27.70
CA ILE A 128 3.99 -9.19 28.74
C ILE A 128 4.53 -10.02 29.93
N ARG A 129 5.40 -11.01 29.69
CA ARG A 129 5.99 -11.82 30.76
C ARG A 129 6.89 -11.03 31.72
N GLU A 130 7.41 -9.89 31.28
CA GLU A 130 8.19 -8.98 32.14
C GLU A 130 7.32 -8.25 33.17
N PHE A 131 5.99 -8.26 33.01
CA PHE A 131 5.07 -7.73 34.02
C PHE A 131 4.95 -8.71 35.20
N PRO A 132 4.92 -8.21 36.44
CA PRO A 132 4.61 -9.04 37.59
C PRO A 132 3.19 -9.62 37.46
N PRO A 133 2.93 -10.83 38.00
CA PRO A 133 1.57 -11.38 38.09
C PRO A 133 0.60 -10.36 38.70
N SER A 134 -0.40 -9.96 37.91
CA SER A 134 -1.33 -8.87 38.24
C SER A 134 -2.51 -8.88 37.28
N GLU A 135 -3.63 -8.26 37.68
CA GLU A 135 -4.81 -8.09 36.81
C GLU A 135 -4.45 -7.41 35.47
N ARG A 136 -3.49 -6.47 35.47
CA ARG A 136 -3.01 -5.84 34.23
C ARG A 136 -2.35 -6.87 33.31
N ARG A 137 -1.50 -7.74 33.86
CA ARG A 137 -0.86 -8.79 33.08
C ARG A 137 -1.92 -9.73 32.49
N ASP A 138 -2.91 -10.14 33.28
CA ASP A 138 -4.00 -11.00 32.81
C ASP A 138 -4.79 -10.34 31.67
N ARG A 139 -5.10 -9.04 31.79
CA ARG A 139 -5.73 -8.27 30.70
C ARG A 139 -4.86 -8.22 29.45
N TYR A 140 -3.55 -8.04 29.58
CA TYR A 140 -2.63 -8.05 28.44
C TYR A 140 -2.47 -9.44 27.79
N GLU A 141 -2.48 -10.52 28.58
CA GLU A 141 -2.49 -11.89 28.06
C GLU A 141 -3.78 -12.17 27.26
N ASN A 142 -4.94 -11.70 27.75
CA ASN A 142 -6.21 -11.78 27.03
C ASN A 142 -6.21 -10.93 25.75
N ALA A 143 -5.70 -9.70 25.81
CA ALA A 143 -5.57 -8.82 24.65
C ALA A 143 -4.66 -9.45 23.58
N LEU A 144 -3.51 -10.01 24.00
CA LEU A 144 -2.57 -10.70 23.11
C LEU A 144 -3.23 -11.86 22.37
N ALA A 145 -4.09 -12.65 23.02
CA ALA A 145 -4.74 -13.81 22.38
C ALA A 145 -5.45 -13.43 21.06
N THR A 146 -6.08 -12.26 21.04
CA THR A 146 -6.83 -11.74 19.88
C THR A 146 -6.04 -10.78 19.00
N LEU A 147 -4.84 -10.36 19.42
CA LEU A 147 -4.04 -9.40 18.70
C LEU A 147 -3.63 -9.94 17.31
N ARG A 148 -3.84 -9.11 16.30
CA ARG A 148 -3.38 -9.28 14.93
C ARG A 148 -2.77 -7.97 14.44
N LEU A 149 -1.91 -8.01 13.42
CA LEU A 149 -1.26 -6.85 12.81
C LEU A 149 -2.34 -5.89 12.30
N PRO A 150 -2.44 -4.65 12.80
CA PRO A 150 -3.44 -3.72 12.31
C PRO A 150 -3.19 -3.32 10.86
N TYR A 151 -4.24 -2.92 10.16
CA TYR A 151 -4.15 -2.32 8.83
C TYR A 151 -4.43 -0.81 8.87
N TRP A 152 -3.84 -0.07 7.93
CA TRP A 152 -4.10 1.36 7.76
C TRP A 152 -4.95 1.59 6.51
N ASP A 153 -6.22 1.96 6.71
CA ASP A 153 -7.11 2.31 5.60
C ASP A 153 -6.89 3.77 5.18
N TRP A 154 -6.17 3.93 4.08
CA TRP A 154 -5.86 5.21 3.45
C TRP A 154 -6.94 5.67 2.45
N ALA A 155 -7.98 4.86 2.19
CA ALA A 155 -9.04 5.16 1.22
C ALA A 155 -10.34 5.63 1.87
N THR A 156 -10.56 5.30 3.15
CA THR A 156 -11.77 5.71 3.88
C THR A 156 -11.71 7.17 4.33
N ALA A 157 -12.87 7.82 4.41
CA ALA A 157 -13.00 9.05 5.17
C ALA A 157 -12.81 8.76 6.67
N SER A 158 -12.12 9.65 7.39
CA SER A 158 -11.90 9.51 8.84
C SER A 158 -12.98 10.23 9.64
N SER A 159 -13.46 9.60 10.70
CA SER A 159 -14.61 10.04 11.52
C SER A 159 -14.21 10.68 12.84
N SER A 160 -12.95 10.51 13.23
CA SER A 160 -12.40 10.92 14.53
C SER A 160 -11.96 12.39 14.56
N GLY A 161 -12.17 13.15 13.48
CA GLY A 161 -11.61 14.50 13.33
C GLY A 161 -10.09 14.51 13.05
N GLU A 162 -9.46 13.34 13.03
CA GLU A 162 -8.10 13.10 12.57
C GLU A 162 -8.12 12.83 11.05
N GLY A 163 -7.09 13.25 10.31
CA GLY A 163 -7.01 13.02 8.86
C GLY A 163 -6.75 11.57 8.47
N VAL A 164 -6.58 11.33 7.16
CA VAL A 164 -6.26 9.99 6.60
C VAL A 164 -4.96 9.40 7.14
N TYR A 165 -4.04 10.24 7.61
CA TYR A 165 -2.79 9.83 8.23
C TYR A 165 -2.91 9.91 9.76
N PRO A 166 -3.02 8.78 10.49
CA PRO A 166 -3.18 8.80 11.95
C PRO A 166 -2.04 9.50 12.68
N SER A 167 -2.34 10.23 13.75
CA SER A 167 -1.41 10.93 14.63
C SER A 167 -0.46 9.97 15.34
N SER A 168 -0.89 8.74 15.60
CA SER A 168 -0.07 7.65 16.11
C SER A 168 1.06 7.25 15.14
N LEU A 169 0.94 7.54 13.85
CA LEU A 169 1.98 7.32 12.85
C LEU A 169 2.85 8.56 12.64
N GLN A 170 2.37 9.73 13.03
CA GLN A 170 3.03 11.02 12.86
C GLN A 170 3.84 11.47 14.08
N SER A 171 3.43 11.06 15.28
CA SER A 171 3.98 11.57 16.53
C SER A 171 5.33 10.91 16.84
N PRO A 172 6.40 11.68 17.12
CA PRO A 172 7.73 11.11 17.38
C PRO A 172 7.80 10.34 18.71
N ASN A 173 6.87 10.61 19.61
CA ASN A 173 6.77 9.96 20.91
C ASN A 173 5.36 9.43 21.14
N ILE A 174 5.27 8.39 21.97
CA ILE A 174 4.01 7.76 22.38
C ILE A 174 4.14 7.24 23.81
N ASP A 175 3.03 7.20 24.52
CA ASP A 175 2.97 6.61 25.86
C ASP A 175 2.86 5.09 25.79
N ILE A 176 3.73 4.40 26.52
CA ILE A 176 3.70 2.94 26.67
C ILE A 176 3.74 2.61 28.16
N THR A 177 2.81 1.77 28.59
CA THR A 177 2.81 1.15 29.91
C THR A 177 3.79 -0.01 29.91
N LEU A 178 4.85 0.14 30.72
CA LEU A 178 5.89 -0.86 31.00
C LEU A 178 5.65 -1.49 32.40
N PRO A 179 6.39 -2.54 32.78
CA PRO A 179 6.23 -3.18 34.10
C PRO A 179 6.36 -2.22 35.29
N ASN A 180 7.17 -1.17 35.17
CA ASN A 180 7.43 -0.18 36.21
C ASN A 180 6.58 1.10 36.11
N GLY A 181 5.65 1.18 35.16
CA GLY A 181 4.79 2.35 34.97
C GLY A 181 4.69 2.79 33.50
N THR A 182 3.89 3.82 33.26
CA THR A 182 3.71 4.42 31.94
C THR A 182 4.78 5.47 31.69
N LEU A 183 5.46 5.37 30.55
CA LEU A 183 6.48 6.32 30.11
C LEU A 183 6.21 6.77 28.68
N THR A 184 6.46 8.04 28.42
CA THR A 184 6.57 8.57 27.06
C THR A 184 7.90 8.15 26.46
N VAL A 185 7.85 7.46 25.31
CA VAL A 185 9.04 6.90 24.64
C VAL A 185 9.03 7.25 23.16
N LYS A 186 10.18 7.11 22.49
CA LYS A 186 10.24 7.15 21.02
C LYS A 186 9.23 6.16 20.44
N ASN A 187 8.38 6.65 19.54
CA ASN A 187 7.29 5.91 18.98
C ASN A 187 7.80 4.87 17.96
N PRO A 188 7.58 3.55 18.20
CA PRO A 188 8.03 2.51 17.28
C PRO A 188 7.29 2.52 15.93
N LEU A 189 6.17 3.25 15.81
CA LEU A 189 5.44 3.43 14.55
C LEU A 189 5.94 4.63 13.74
N TYR A 190 6.70 5.55 14.34
CA TYR A 190 7.19 6.76 13.68
C TYR A 190 8.38 6.47 12.74
N SER A 191 9.33 5.65 13.21
CA SER A 191 10.54 5.30 12.46
C SER A 191 11.20 4.05 13.05
N TYR A 192 11.86 3.26 12.21
CA TYR A 192 12.84 2.28 12.67
C TYR A 192 14.21 2.98 12.85
N THR A 193 14.93 2.68 13.93
CA THR A 193 16.30 3.16 14.13
C THR A 193 17.26 2.01 13.93
N PHE A 194 18.29 2.20 13.11
CA PHE A 194 19.30 1.16 12.86
C PHE A 194 20.28 1.07 14.04
N HIS A 195 20.63 -0.14 14.46
CA HIS A 195 21.55 -0.41 15.58
C HIS A 195 22.38 -1.69 15.35
N PRO A 196 23.55 -1.60 14.70
CA PRO A 196 24.18 -0.41 14.14
C PRO A 196 23.57 0.01 12.79
N LEU A 197 23.80 1.27 12.39
CA LEU A 197 23.67 1.65 11.00
C LEU A 197 24.80 1.02 10.20
N ASN A 198 24.49 -0.02 9.42
CA ASN A 198 25.47 -0.64 8.52
C ASN A 198 25.46 0.09 7.17
N HIS A 199 26.50 0.90 6.95
CA HIS A 199 26.64 1.69 5.74
C HIS A 199 26.68 0.83 4.48
N GLU A 200 27.41 -0.30 4.49
CA GLU A 200 27.60 -1.15 3.31
C GLU A 200 26.29 -1.81 2.88
N ASP A 201 25.53 -2.31 3.85
CA ASP A 201 24.25 -2.98 3.63
C ASP A 201 23.22 -2.05 2.96
N LEU A 202 23.30 -0.75 3.24
CA LEU A 202 22.37 0.27 2.77
C LEU A 202 22.96 1.18 1.69
N TYR A 203 24.18 0.92 1.21
CA TYR A 203 24.84 1.80 0.24
C TYR A 203 24.33 1.58 -1.18
N ASP A 204 23.92 2.68 -1.79
CA ASP A 204 23.60 2.77 -3.21
C ASP A 204 24.32 4.00 -3.80
N PRO A 205 25.08 3.86 -4.90
CA PRO A 205 25.81 4.98 -5.48
C PRO A 205 24.90 6.11 -5.97
N ASN A 206 23.66 5.83 -6.34
CA ASN A 206 22.70 6.84 -6.80
C ASN A 206 21.89 7.45 -5.63
N LEU A 207 21.86 6.76 -4.48
CA LEU A 207 21.05 7.12 -3.33
C LEU A 207 21.87 7.02 -2.02
N THR A 208 23.04 7.66 -1.99
CA THR A 208 23.99 7.54 -0.88
C THR A 208 23.42 7.94 0.49
N GLN A 209 22.40 8.81 0.52
CA GLN A 209 21.78 9.29 1.76
C GLN A 209 21.18 8.16 2.63
N TYR A 210 20.71 7.06 2.03
CA TYR A 210 20.12 5.96 2.81
C TYR A 210 21.15 5.19 3.63
N SER A 211 22.43 5.25 3.23
CA SER A 211 23.52 4.66 4.02
C SER A 211 23.91 5.49 5.24
N ILE A 212 23.45 6.74 5.34
CA ILE A 212 23.83 7.66 6.43
C ILE A 212 22.64 8.11 7.30
N TYR A 213 21.42 7.72 6.95
CA TYR A 213 20.24 7.96 7.78
C TYR A 213 20.23 6.99 8.97
N PRO A 214 20.33 7.47 10.23
CA PRO A 214 20.32 6.59 11.41
C PRO A 214 18.96 5.96 11.69
N SER A 215 17.90 6.50 11.09
CA SER A 215 16.53 6.02 11.21
C SER A 215 15.80 6.15 9.88
N THR A 216 14.73 5.39 9.71
CA THR A 216 13.84 5.59 8.57
C THR A 216 13.19 6.96 8.63
N VAL A 217 13.16 7.63 7.48
CA VAL A 217 12.61 8.98 7.30
C VAL A 217 11.58 8.98 6.17
N ARG A 218 10.53 9.78 6.34
CA ARG A 218 9.39 9.96 5.42
C ARG A 218 9.34 11.42 4.97
N SER A 219 9.37 11.70 3.67
CA SER A 219 9.51 13.06 3.12
C SER A 219 10.68 13.82 3.77
N PRO A 220 11.93 13.33 3.64
CA PRO A 220 13.07 13.84 4.41
C PRO A 220 13.29 15.34 4.18
N SER A 221 13.65 16.08 5.24
CA SER A 221 13.97 17.51 5.18
C SER A 221 15.29 17.83 4.45
N SER A 222 16.22 16.86 4.38
CA SER A 222 17.52 16.98 3.71
C SER A 222 18.08 15.61 3.34
N LYS A 223 19.23 15.57 2.64
CA LYS A 223 20.01 14.35 2.38
C LYS A 223 21.10 14.09 3.43
N GLU A 224 21.06 14.80 4.55
CA GLU A 224 22.06 14.73 5.62
C GLU A 224 21.67 13.74 6.72
N PRO A 225 22.60 13.24 7.55
CA PRO A 225 22.29 12.33 8.66
C PRO A 225 21.26 12.87 9.67
N THR A 226 21.05 14.19 9.68
CA THR A 226 20.10 14.91 10.54
C THR A 226 18.70 15.07 9.92
N ALA A 227 18.42 14.43 8.79
CA ALA A 227 17.12 14.50 8.14
C ALA A 227 15.99 14.09 9.08
N ALA A 228 14.90 14.85 9.05
CA ALA A 228 13.69 14.59 9.80
C ALA A 228 12.51 14.34 8.86
N SER A 229 11.54 13.54 9.32
CA SER A 229 10.32 13.29 8.56
C SER A 229 9.42 14.53 8.54
N ARG A 230 8.92 14.92 7.36
CA ARG A 230 7.96 16.03 7.18
C ARG A 230 6.53 15.48 7.08
N ASN A 231 6.04 14.98 8.21
CA ASN A 231 4.73 14.31 8.31
C ASN A 231 3.55 15.25 8.01
N ASP A 232 3.70 16.55 8.24
CA ASP A 232 2.75 17.59 7.85
C ASP A 232 2.49 17.58 6.35
N LEU A 233 3.56 17.56 5.53
CA LEU A 233 3.43 17.52 4.07
C LEU A 233 2.86 16.20 3.55
N ILE A 234 3.07 15.10 4.28
CA ILE A 234 2.50 13.78 3.95
C ILE A 234 1.00 13.79 4.25
N SER A 235 0.62 14.31 5.42
CA SER A 235 -0.77 14.43 5.86
C SER A 235 -1.59 15.25 4.86
N THR A 236 -1.07 16.42 4.44
CA THR A 236 -1.73 17.27 3.44
C THR A 236 -1.92 16.55 2.10
N ASP A 237 -0.89 15.89 1.57
CA ASP A 237 -0.98 15.24 0.26
C ASP A 237 -1.89 14.00 0.29
N LEU A 238 -1.85 13.21 1.37
CA LEU A 238 -2.74 12.06 1.55
C LEU A 238 -4.20 12.50 1.65
N GLU A 239 -4.49 13.56 2.41
CA GLU A 239 -5.85 14.08 2.55
C GLU A 239 -6.36 14.62 1.21
N ALA A 240 -5.54 15.38 0.48
CA ALA A 240 -5.88 15.89 -0.84
C ALA A 240 -6.13 14.75 -1.85
N ASN A 241 -5.34 13.68 -1.81
CA ASN A 241 -5.47 12.56 -2.73
C ASN A 241 -6.45 11.47 -2.26
N ARG A 242 -7.02 11.57 -1.05
CA ARG A 242 -7.90 10.55 -0.48
C ARG A 242 -9.09 10.24 -1.38
N ALA A 243 -9.73 11.26 -1.95
CA ALA A 243 -10.87 11.08 -2.84
C ALA A 243 -10.50 10.25 -4.08
N ASN A 244 -9.31 10.48 -4.64
CA ASN A 244 -8.79 9.67 -5.74
C ASN A 244 -8.55 8.21 -5.32
N LEU A 245 -7.89 7.99 -4.17
CA LEU A 245 -7.65 6.65 -3.62
C LEU A 245 -8.95 5.88 -3.37
N GLN A 246 -9.95 6.54 -2.77
CA GLN A 246 -11.29 5.98 -2.59
C GLN A 246 -11.92 5.56 -3.93
N SER A 247 -11.84 6.43 -4.94
CA SER A 247 -12.36 6.15 -6.29
C SER A 247 -11.69 4.93 -6.92
N ARG A 248 -10.36 4.83 -6.82
CA ARG A 248 -9.57 3.74 -7.39
C ARG A 248 -9.90 2.41 -6.71
N VAL A 249 -10.00 2.39 -5.37
CA VAL A 249 -10.41 1.21 -4.60
C VAL A 249 -11.85 0.79 -4.95
N TYR A 250 -12.77 1.75 -5.07
CA TYR A 250 -14.15 1.44 -5.43
C TYR A 250 -14.28 0.90 -6.86
N ASN A 251 -13.59 1.51 -7.82
CA ASN A 251 -13.52 1.01 -9.20
C ASN A 251 -12.92 -0.41 -9.25
N MET A 252 -11.87 -0.67 -8.47
CA MET A 252 -11.26 -1.99 -8.38
C MET A 252 -12.29 -3.07 -7.95
N PHE A 253 -13.09 -2.82 -6.91
CA PHE A 253 -14.11 -3.78 -6.47
C PHE A 253 -15.31 -3.91 -7.43
N THR A 254 -15.68 -2.82 -8.11
CA THR A 254 -16.88 -2.78 -8.95
C THR A 254 -16.64 -3.21 -10.39
N MET A 255 -15.38 -3.22 -10.85
CA MET A 255 -15.06 -3.31 -12.28
C MET A 255 -14.00 -4.35 -12.63
N MET A 256 -13.19 -4.79 -11.67
CA MET A 256 -12.10 -5.73 -11.92
C MET A 256 -12.47 -7.10 -11.37
N HIS A 257 -12.77 -8.05 -12.24
CA HIS A 257 -13.25 -9.39 -11.84
C HIS A 257 -12.26 -10.50 -12.19
N ASP A 258 -11.27 -10.21 -13.04
CA ASP A 258 -10.20 -11.13 -13.38
C ASP A 258 -8.91 -10.80 -12.61
N TYR A 259 -8.18 -11.83 -12.19
CA TYR A 259 -6.95 -11.67 -11.42
C TYR A 259 -5.83 -11.02 -12.24
N TYR A 260 -5.83 -11.23 -13.56
CA TYR A 260 -4.84 -10.68 -14.47
C TYR A 260 -4.79 -9.16 -14.38
N THR A 261 -5.95 -8.49 -14.50
CA THR A 261 -6.03 -7.04 -14.41
C THR A 261 -5.92 -6.57 -12.97
N PHE A 262 -6.55 -7.26 -12.02
CA PHE A 262 -6.58 -6.85 -10.61
C PHE A 262 -5.19 -6.78 -9.96
N SER A 263 -4.33 -7.76 -10.22
CA SER A 263 -3.22 -8.07 -9.30
C SER A 263 -2.03 -7.11 -9.35
N ASN A 264 -1.62 -6.65 -10.54
CA ASN A 264 -0.31 -6.03 -10.75
C ASN A 264 -0.32 -4.91 -11.79
N ASP A 265 0.70 -4.06 -11.74
CA ASP A 265 0.81 -2.82 -12.52
C ASP A 265 1.23 -3.01 -13.98
N ILE A 266 1.66 -4.21 -14.39
CA ILE A 266 2.00 -4.51 -15.80
C ILE A 266 0.78 -4.91 -16.65
N SER A 267 -0.39 -5.04 -16.03
CA SER A 267 -1.66 -5.25 -16.73
C SER A 267 -2.17 -3.94 -17.35
N SER A 268 -3.04 -3.99 -18.35
CA SER A 268 -3.39 -2.81 -19.16
C SER A 268 -4.31 -1.77 -18.48
N LYS A 269 -4.62 -1.92 -17.20
CA LYS A 269 -5.55 -1.07 -16.42
C LYS A 269 -4.90 -0.68 -15.10
N ASP A 270 -5.60 0.14 -14.30
CA ASP A 270 -5.23 0.28 -12.89
C ASP A 270 -5.25 -1.08 -12.18
N SER A 271 -4.61 -1.18 -11.01
CA SER A 271 -4.49 -2.46 -10.29
C SER A 271 -4.29 -2.25 -8.79
N LEU A 272 -4.38 -3.33 -8.03
CA LEU A 272 -4.05 -3.32 -6.60
C LEU A 272 -2.62 -2.80 -6.37
N GLU A 273 -1.65 -3.28 -7.15
CA GLU A 273 -0.26 -2.82 -7.10
C GLU A 273 -0.13 -1.35 -7.49
N GLY A 274 -0.81 -0.89 -8.54
CA GLY A 274 -0.77 0.51 -8.94
C GLY A 274 -1.34 1.47 -7.89
N ILE A 275 -2.31 1.04 -7.07
CA ILE A 275 -2.81 1.86 -5.95
C ILE A 275 -1.83 1.82 -4.77
N HIS A 276 -1.27 0.64 -4.47
CA HIS A 276 -0.19 0.45 -3.50
C HIS A 276 1.00 1.38 -3.78
N ASP A 277 1.44 1.44 -5.03
CA ASP A 277 2.57 2.24 -5.48
C ASP A 277 2.38 3.74 -5.22
N THR A 278 1.16 4.25 -5.44
CA THR A 278 0.80 5.63 -5.10
C THR A 278 1.00 5.90 -3.62
N VAL A 279 0.58 5.00 -2.73
CA VAL A 279 0.69 5.21 -1.27
C VAL A 279 2.14 5.15 -0.81
N HIS A 280 2.94 4.22 -1.36
CA HIS A 280 4.40 4.19 -1.17
C HIS A 280 5.05 5.53 -1.51
N GLY A 281 4.72 6.06 -2.70
CA GLY A 281 5.17 7.38 -3.13
C GLY A 281 4.77 8.48 -2.16
N LEU A 282 3.47 8.58 -1.82
CA LEU A 282 2.90 9.68 -1.01
C LEU A 282 3.47 9.73 0.41
N VAL A 283 3.69 8.56 1.02
CA VAL A 283 4.33 8.47 2.34
C VAL A 283 5.82 8.73 2.24
N GLY A 284 6.48 8.19 1.22
CA GLY A 284 7.93 8.26 1.09
C GLY A 284 8.45 9.63 0.68
N LYS A 285 7.96 10.21 -0.42
CA LYS A 285 8.38 11.51 -1.00
C LYS A 285 9.91 11.75 -0.92
N GLY A 286 10.69 10.78 -1.41
CA GLY A 286 12.14 10.82 -1.40
C GLY A 286 12.79 10.20 -0.16
N GLY A 287 12.00 9.64 0.75
CA GLY A 287 12.40 8.81 1.89
C GLY A 287 12.16 7.32 1.67
N HIS A 288 12.25 6.54 2.74
CA HIS A 288 12.37 5.08 2.68
C HIS A 288 11.17 4.41 1.99
N MET A 289 9.94 4.83 2.32
CA MET A 289 8.72 4.29 1.72
C MET A 289 8.61 4.52 0.20
N SER A 290 9.37 5.45 -0.39
CA SER A 290 9.35 5.71 -1.84
C SER A 290 10.41 4.95 -2.63
N GLN A 291 11.21 4.11 -1.97
CA GLN A 291 12.26 3.32 -2.59
C GLN A 291 12.10 1.83 -2.26
N VAL A 292 11.84 1.01 -3.28
CA VAL A 292 11.66 -0.45 -3.15
C VAL A 292 12.73 -1.11 -2.25
N PRO A 293 14.04 -0.81 -2.41
CA PRO A 293 15.07 -1.49 -1.62
C PRO A 293 15.05 -1.15 -0.11
N TYR A 294 14.40 -0.06 0.30
CA TYR A 294 14.44 0.44 1.68
C TYR A 294 13.07 0.47 2.37
N ALA A 295 11.97 0.38 1.62
CA ALA A 295 10.62 0.59 2.14
C ALA A 295 10.25 -0.37 3.29
N GLY A 296 10.70 -1.63 3.23
CA GLY A 296 10.42 -2.65 4.25
C GLY A 296 10.92 -2.29 5.66
N PHE A 297 11.90 -1.38 5.78
CA PHE A 297 12.42 -0.94 7.08
C PHE A 297 11.50 0.07 7.78
N ASP A 298 10.61 0.77 7.07
CA ASP A 298 9.73 1.74 7.71
C ASP A 298 8.54 1.05 8.39
N PRO A 299 8.24 1.30 9.67
CA PRO A 299 7.13 0.65 10.37
C PRO A 299 5.76 0.78 9.70
N ILE A 300 5.51 1.85 8.93
CA ILE A 300 4.23 2.03 8.23
C ILE A 300 4.06 1.08 7.04
N PHE A 301 5.15 0.49 6.53
CA PHE A 301 5.13 -0.53 5.48
C PHE A 301 4.16 -1.66 5.81
N TRP A 302 4.25 -2.17 7.04
CA TRP A 302 3.49 -3.32 7.50
C TRP A 302 1.98 -3.03 7.61
N LEU A 303 1.63 -1.82 8.04
CA LEU A 303 0.24 -1.34 8.11
C LEU A 303 -0.36 -1.13 6.72
N HIS A 304 0.44 -0.57 5.81
CA HIS A 304 0.07 -0.37 4.43
C HIS A 304 -0.18 -1.72 3.72
N HIS A 305 0.76 -2.65 3.82
CA HIS A 305 0.65 -3.98 3.23
C HIS A 305 -0.46 -4.82 3.86
N ALA A 306 -0.74 -4.66 5.16
CA ALA A 306 -1.90 -5.28 5.79
C ALA A 306 -3.24 -4.80 5.18
N ASN A 307 -3.33 -3.55 4.73
CA ASN A 307 -4.50 -3.06 3.99
C ASN A 307 -4.52 -3.56 2.54
N VAL A 308 -3.36 -3.69 1.89
CA VAL A 308 -3.27 -4.30 0.54
C VAL A 308 -3.77 -5.75 0.58
N ASP A 309 -3.35 -6.53 1.58
CA ASP A 309 -3.83 -7.89 1.79
C ASP A 309 -5.32 -7.93 2.16
N ARG A 310 -5.84 -6.92 2.88
CA ARG A 310 -7.29 -6.75 3.14
C ARG A 310 -8.07 -6.58 1.86
N LEU A 311 -7.64 -5.65 1.01
CA LEU A 311 -8.28 -5.38 -0.28
C LEU A 311 -8.24 -6.63 -1.17
N PHE A 312 -7.13 -7.38 -1.17
CA PHE A 312 -7.03 -8.65 -1.86
C PHE A 312 -8.00 -9.71 -1.30
N ALA A 313 -8.06 -9.90 0.02
CA ALA A 313 -8.96 -10.86 0.64
C ALA A 313 -10.44 -10.56 0.32
N ILE A 314 -10.84 -9.28 0.39
CA ILE A 314 -12.19 -8.83 0.01
C ILE A 314 -12.46 -9.13 -1.46
N TRP A 315 -11.50 -8.83 -2.35
CA TRP A 315 -11.64 -9.11 -3.77
C TRP A 315 -11.75 -10.61 -4.07
N GLN A 316 -11.00 -11.46 -3.36
CA GLN A 316 -11.09 -12.92 -3.48
C GLN A 316 -12.49 -13.43 -3.11
N SER A 317 -13.11 -12.86 -2.07
CA SER A 317 -14.48 -13.22 -1.68
C SER A 317 -15.52 -12.83 -2.73
N LEU A 318 -15.31 -11.71 -3.44
CA LEU A 318 -16.18 -11.28 -4.54
C LEU A 318 -15.96 -12.09 -5.83
N ASN A 319 -14.74 -12.59 -6.06
CA ASN A 319 -14.32 -13.25 -7.30
C ASN A 319 -13.70 -14.63 -7.04
N PRO A 320 -14.45 -15.60 -6.46
CA PRO A 320 -13.90 -16.87 -5.98
C PRO A 320 -13.33 -17.79 -7.07
N GLU A 321 -13.71 -17.60 -8.32
CA GLU A 321 -13.20 -18.41 -9.45
C GLU A 321 -11.95 -17.82 -10.11
N SER A 322 -11.54 -16.62 -9.69
CA SER A 322 -10.48 -15.85 -10.33
C SER A 322 -9.24 -15.84 -9.44
N TYR A 323 -8.11 -16.34 -9.95
CA TYR A 323 -6.89 -16.49 -9.16
C TYR A 323 -5.62 -16.42 -10.01
N VAL A 324 -4.46 -16.58 -9.36
CA VAL A 324 -3.13 -16.50 -9.99
C VAL A 324 -3.07 -17.35 -11.26
N TRP A 325 -2.75 -16.69 -12.37
CA TRP A 325 -2.57 -17.30 -13.68
C TRP A 325 -1.08 -17.33 -14.04
N PRO A 326 -0.59 -18.31 -14.82
CA PRO A 326 0.83 -18.39 -15.19
C PRO A 326 1.30 -17.17 -15.99
N ASN A 327 2.28 -16.42 -15.47
CA ASN A 327 2.84 -15.26 -16.15
C ASN A 327 4.37 -15.28 -16.09
N GLN A 328 5.00 -14.73 -17.12
CA GLN A 328 6.45 -14.61 -17.16
C GLN A 328 6.91 -13.40 -16.35
N SER A 329 7.84 -13.62 -15.41
CA SER A 329 8.51 -12.53 -14.71
C SER A 329 9.31 -11.69 -15.70
N ARG A 330 9.07 -10.38 -15.70
CA ARG A 330 9.74 -9.43 -16.61
C ARG A 330 11.03 -8.84 -16.06
N THR A 331 11.27 -9.03 -14.76
CA THR A 331 12.49 -8.63 -14.06
C THR A 331 12.93 -9.76 -13.14
N ALA A 332 14.23 -9.79 -12.79
CA ALA A 332 14.73 -10.73 -11.79
C ALA A 332 14.51 -10.17 -10.38
N THR A 333 14.11 -11.04 -9.44
CA THR A 333 14.19 -10.77 -8.00
C THR A 333 15.38 -11.52 -7.42
N PHE A 334 15.66 -11.39 -6.12
CA PHE A 334 16.74 -12.14 -5.47
C PHE A 334 16.65 -13.65 -5.76
N ALA A 335 15.46 -14.23 -5.71
CA ALA A 335 15.24 -15.68 -5.79
C ALA A 335 14.57 -16.15 -7.09
N VAL A 336 14.21 -15.23 -8.01
CA VAL A 336 13.55 -15.56 -9.27
C VAL A 336 14.29 -14.92 -10.43
N ALA A 337 14.78 -15.73 -11.36
CA ALA A 337 15.43 -15.25 -12.57
C ALA A 337 14.44 -14.57 -13.52
N ASN A 338 14.91 -13.59 -14.28
CA ASN A 338 14.13 -12.98 -15.35
C ASN A 338 13.67 -14.04 -16.36
N GLY A 339 12.44 -13.93 -16.85
CA GLY A 339 11.88 -14.87 -17.81
C GLY A 339 11.31 -16.16 -17.19
N THR A 340 11.42 -16.35 -15.87
CA THR A 340 10.77 -17.47 -15.16
C THR A 340 9.25 -17.33 -15.25
N VAL A 341 8.55 -18.40 -15.64
CA VAL A 341 7.08 -18.43 -15.58
C VAL A 341 6.66 -18.78 -14.16
N LEU A 342 5.94 -17.87 -13.52
CA LEU A 342 5.38 -18.03 -12.17
C LEU A 342 3.89 -18.32 -12.30
N ASP A 343 3.41 -19.30 -11.55
CA ASP A 343 2.01 -19.72 -11.48
C ASP A 343 1.55 -19.88 -10.02
N ALA A 344 0.34 -20.40 -9.81
CA ALA A 344 -0.24 -20.54 -8.48
C ALA A 344 0.49 -21.56 -7.57
N ASP A 345 1.31 -22.45 -8.14
CA ASP A 345 2.08 -23.49 -7.42
C ASP A 345 3.57 -23.17 -7.34
N SER A 346 3.99 -22.05 -7.93
CA SER A 346 5.34 -21.54 -7.82
C SER A 346 5.68 -21.16 -6.37
N ALA A 347 6.93 -21.42 -5.98
CA ALA A 347 7.40 -21.15 -4.63
C ALA A 347 7.42 -19.64 -4.33
N LEU A 348 6.77 -19.24 -3.24
CA LEU A 348 6.83 -17.89 -2.69
C LEU A 348 8.08 -17.75 -1.84
N GLN A 349 9.23 -17.65 -2.49
CA GLN A 349 10.52 -17.54 -1.82
C GLN A 349 10.65 -16.22 -1.04
N PRO A 350 11.24 -16.20 0.18
CA PRO A 350 11.93 -17.30 0.85
C PRO A 350 11.08 -18.01 1.92
N PHE A 351 9.75 -18.04 1.77
CA PHE A 351 8.85 -18.39 2.86
C PHE A 351 8.61 -19.90 2.95
N HIS A 352 9.12 -20.53 4.02
CA HIS A 352 8.92 -21.94 4.30
C HIS A 352 7.66 -22.21 5.14
N ALA A 353 6.92 -23.24 4.75
CA ALA A 353 5.72 -23.77 5.39
C ALA A 353 6.04 -24.81 6.48
N ASP A 354 7.24 -25.37 6.51
CA ASP A 354 7.71 -26.29 7.55
C ASP A 354 9.21 -26.14 7.81
N ASP A 355 9.74 -26.96 8.71
CA ASP A 355 11.16 -27.01 9.08
C ASP A 355 12.02 -27.90 8.16
N ARG A 356 11.42 -28.44 7.08
CA ARG A 356 12.07 -29.32 6.10
C ARG A 356 12.28 -28.65 4.74
N GLY A 357 12.02 -27.34 4.65
CA GLY A 357 12.18 -26.55 3.44
C GLY A 357 10.99 -26.61 2.47
N LYS A 358 9.81 -27.10 2.87
CA LYS A 358 8.61 -26.94 2.02
C LYS A 358 8.30 -25.45 1.90
N THR A 359 8.12 -24.94 0.70
CA THR A 359 7.78 -23.53 0.46
C THR A 359 6.28 -23.29 0.43
N TRP A 360 5.85 -22.09 0.83
CA TRP A 360 4.51 -21.61 0.50
C TRP A 360 4.37 -21.39 -1.00
N THR A 361 3.15 -21.53 -1.50
CA THR A 361 2.70 -21.23 -2.88
C THR A 361 1.45 -20.36 -2.80
N SER A 362 1.10 -19.66 -3.87
CA SER A 362 -0.14 -18.87 -3.93
C SER A 362 -1.36 -19.73 -3.56
N ASN A 363 -1.48 -20.95 -4.09
CA ASN A 363 -2.57 -21.88 -3.75
C ASN A 363 -2.65 -22.18 -2.25
N SER A 364 -1.51 -22.44 -1.60
CA SER A 364 -1.48 -22.78 -0.18
C SER A 364 -1.74 -21.60 0.76
N VAL A 365 -1.55 -20.35 0.31
CA VAL A 365 -1.84 -19.11 1.08
C VAL A 365 -3.12 -18.42 0.62
N ARG A 366 -3.95 -19.10 -0.19
CA ARG A 366 -5.17 -18.51 -0.75
C ARG A 366 -6.16 -18.07 0.33
N SER A 367 -6.26 -18.81 1.42
CA SER A 367 -7.06 -18.45 2.59
C SER A 367 -6.23 -17.67 3.61
N THR A 368 -6.78 -16.58 4.16
CA THR A 368 -6.16 -15.87 5.29
C THR A 368 -6.15 -16.73 6.57
N SER A 369 -7.12 -17.66 6.70
CA SER A 369 -7.18 -18.58 7.84
C SER A 369 -6.01 -19.55 7.90
N THR A 370 -5.27 -19.75 6.81
CA THR A 370 -3.98 -20.50 6.79
C THR A 370 -3.02 -19.97 7.86
N PHE A 371 -3.06 -18.66 8.14
CA PHE A 371 -2.22 -17.99 9.14
C PHE A 371 -3.02 -17.48 10.35
N SER A 372 -4.24 -18.00 10.55
CA SER A 372 -5.14 -17.66 11.65
C SER A 372 -5.51 -16.18 11.77
N TYR A 373 -5.76 -15.50 10.65
CA TYR A 373 -6.34 -14.16 10.64
C TYR A 373 -7.45 -14.01 9.59
N THR A 374 -8.25 -12.95 9.76
CA THR A 374 -9.26 -12.49 8.80
C THR A 374 -9.32 -10.96 8.83
N TYR A 375 -10.35 -10.38 8.24
CA TYR A 375 -10.66 -8.94 8.29
C TYR A 375 -12.09 -8.72 8.78
N PRO A 376 -12.41 -7.57 9.42
CA PRO A 376 -13.75 -7.27 9.93
C PRO A 376 -14.85 -7.46 8.88
N GLU A 377 -14.57 -7.14 7.63
CA GLU A 377 -15.50 -7.27 6.51
C GLU A 377 -15.85 -8.72 6.20
N LEU A 378 -15.02 -9.69 6.57
CA LEU A 378 -15.13 -11.10 6.22
C LEU A 378 -15.30 -12.02 7.45
N ALA A 379 -15.17 -11.48 8.67
CA ALA A 379 -15.07 -12.26 9.90
C ALA A 379 -16.28 -13.16 10.18
N ASP A 380 -17.48 -12.71 9.79
CA ASP A 380 -18.74 -13.44 9.95
C ASP A 380 -19.17 -14.20 8.69
N SER A 381 -18.27 -14.37 7.71
CA SER A 381 -18.55 -15.04 6.43
C SER A 381 -19.81 -14.49 5.74
N PRO A 382 -19.85 -13.18 5.42
CA PRO A 382 -21.05 -12.53 4.91
C PRO A 382 -21.49 -13.10 3.56
N THR A 383 -22.77 -12.92 3.22
CA THR A 383 -23.22 -13.11 1.83
C THR A 383 -22.56 -12.07 0.92
N ASN A 384 -22.43 -12.36 -0.37
CA ASN A 384 -21.93 -11.37 -1.34
C ASN A 384 -22.72 -10.05 -1.27
N SER A 385 -24.03 -10.10 -1.04
CA SER A 385 -24.87 -8.91 -0.92
C SER A 385 -24.56 -8.06 0.32
N ASP A 386 -24.20 -8.70 1.43
CA ASP A 386 -23.83 -8.01 2.67
C ASP A 386 -22.40 -7.47 2.57
N LEU A 387 -21.49 -8.21 1.93
CA LEU A 387 -20.13 -7.73 1.64
C LEU A 387 -20.15 -6.50 0.73
N VAL A 388 -20.97 -6.52 -0.33
CA VAL A 388 -21.20 -5.35 -1.21
C VAL A 388 -21.72 -4.16 -0.41
N ALA A 389 -22.65 -4.37 0.54
CA ALA A 389 -23.12 -3.29 1.41
C ALA A 389 -22.04 -2.71 2.31
N ARG A 390 -21.13 -3.53 2.84
CA ARG A 390 -19.98 -3.06 3.63
C ARG A 390 -19.02 -2.23 2.76
N ILE A 391 -18.72 -2.71 1.56
CA ILE A 391 -17.86 -1.98 0.61
C ILE A 391 -18.48 -0.66 0.19
N ASN A 392 -19.78 -0.64 -0.14
CA ASN A 392 -20.50 0.58 -0.47
C ASN A 392 -20.53 1.57 0.71
N ALA A 393 -20.59 1.09 1.96
CA ALA A 393 -20.54 1.96 3.13
C ALA A 393 -19.15 2.60 3.34
N LEU A 394 -18.07 1.92 2.95
CA LEU A 394 -16.69 2.42 3.08
C LEU A 394 -16.23 3.27 1.89
N TYR A 395 -16.56 2.84 0.68
CA TYR A 395 -15.98 3.39 -0.55
C TYR A 395 -17.02 3.80 -1.59
N GLY A 396 -18.31 3.56 -1.37
CA GLY A 396 -19.37 3.97 -2.30
C GLY A 396 -19.66 5.48 -2.26
N PRO A 397 -20.56 5.96 -3.13
CA PRO A 397 -20.88 7.39 -3.25
C PRO A 397 -21.46 8.00 -1.97
N ASP A 398 -22.18 7.20 -1.18
CA ASP A 398 -22.76 7.61 0.10
C ASP A 398 -21.86 7.31 1.31
N ALA A 399 -20.60 6.91 1.07
CA ALA A 399 -19.68 6.56 2.15
C ALA A 399 -19.41 7.79 3.03
N THR A 400 -19.86 7.70 4.28
CA THR A 400 -19.52 8.63 5.35
C THR A 400 -18.42 8.05 6.20
N ALA A 401 -17.74 8.89 6.96
CA ALA A 401 -16.71 8.43 7.86
C ALA A 401 -17.27 7.39 8.87
N PRO A 402 -16.61 6.24 9.10
CA PRO A 402 -17.14 5.17 9.95
C PRO A 402 -17.25 5.66 11.41
N THR A 403 -18.46 5.78 11.97
CA THR A 403 -18.62 6.30 13.34
C THR A 403 -18.02 5.35 14.38
N PRO A 404 -17.05 5.78 15.21
CA PRO A 404 -16.63 5.04 16.39
C PRO A 404 -17.67 5.24 17.50
N ASN A 405 -17.99 4.19 18.25
CA ASN A 405 -18.75 4.32 19.50
C ASN A 405 -17.85 4.96 20.59
N ILE A 406 -17.69 6.29 20.62
CA ILE A 406 -17.00 7.00 21.72
C ILE A 406 -17.76 8.27 22.14
N PRO A 407 -18.01 8.50 23.45
CA PRO A 407 -18.39 9.80 23.98
C PRO A 407 -17.16 10.74 24.01
N VAL A 408 -17.19 11.79 23.19
CA VAL A 408 -16.06 12.72 23.01
C VAL A 408 -15.96 13.74 24.17
N SER A 409 -14.79 13.82 24.79
CA SER A 409 -14.41 14.92 25.71
C SER A 409 -12.95 15.37 25.53
N THR A 410 -12.57 15.85 24.35
CA THR A 410 -11.37 16.70 24.18
C THR A 410 -11.54 17.75 23.05
N PRO A 411 -10.86 18.90 23.12
CA PRO A 411 -11.17 20.06 22.30
C PRO A 411 -10.68 19.92 20.86
N ARG A 412 -11.56 20.30 19.93
CA ARG A 412 -11.34 20.34 18.48
C ARG A 412 -10.18 21.30 18.13
N THR A 413 -9.10 20.80 17.58
CA THR A 413 -8.19 21.63 16.78
C THR A 413 -8.79 21.77 15.39
N SER A 414 -9.28 22.95 15.06
CA SER A 414 -9.80 23.30 13.74
C SER A 414 -8.66 23.33 12.72
N PHE A 415 -8.74 22.47 11.70
CA PHE A 415 -7.95 22.62 10.48
C PHE A 415 -8.39 23.90 9.76
N PRO A 416 -7.47 24.75 9.26
CA PRO A 416 -7.82 25.94 8.50
C PRO A 416 -8.56 25.55 7.23
N GLY A 417 -9.68 26.23 6.96
CA GLY A 417 -10.58 25.93 5.87
C GLY A 417 -9.97 26.14 4.48
N HIS A 418 -10.36 25.25 3.57
CA HIS A 418 -10.46 25.54 2.15
C HIS A 418 -11.94 25.41 1.76
N GLY A 419 -12.51 26.49 1.23
CA GLY A 419 -13.92 26.62 0.85
C GLY A 419 -14.34 25.78 -0.36
N HIS A 420 -13.87 24.53 -0.45
CA HIS A 420 -14.23 23.59 -1.50
C HIS A 420 -15.29 22.64 -0.95
N GLN A 421 -16.40 22.50 -1.66
CA GLN A 421 -17.32 21.38 -1.42
C GLN A 421 -16.53 20.09 -1.67
N PRO A 422 -16.43 19.17 -0.70
CA PRO A 422 -15.63 17.96 -0.87
C PRO A 422 -16.20 17.15 -2.04
N ILE A 423 -15.37 16.91 -3.06
CA ILE A 423 -15.68 15.94 -4.11
C ILE A 423 -15.79 14.58 -3.43
N ALA A 424 -16.93 13.90 -3.59
CA ALA A 424 -17.09 12.52 -3.13
C ALA A 424 -16.02 11.67 -3.82
N GLY A 425 -15.30 10.81 -3.10
CA GLY A 425 -14.24 10.00 -3.72
C GLY A 425 -14.81 8.97 -4.69
N ALA A 426 -16.02 8.46 -4.46
CA ALA A 426 -16.73 7.64 -5.43
C ALA A 426 -17.84 8.43 -6.16
N PRO A 427 -17.99 8.22 -7.49
CA PRO A 427 -19.03 8.86 -8.27
C PRO A 427 -20.41 8.28 -7.95
N SER A 428 -21.45 9.10 -8.09
CA SER A 428 -22.85 8.67 -7.97
C SER A 428 -23.29 7.80 -9.14
N PHE A 429 -22.62 7.93 -10.28
CA PHE A 429 -22.99 7.36 -11.57
C PHE A 429 -24.37 7.81 -12.05
N SER A 430 -24.96 8.85 -11.46
CA SER A 430 -26.32 9.33 -11.77
C SER A 430 -26.51 9.64 -13.26
N SER A 431 -25.44 10.07 -13.93
CA SER A 431 -25.41 10.36 -15.37
C SER A 431 -25.15 9.14 -16.26
N ARG A 432 -25.10 7.92 -15.70
CA ARG A 432 -24.90 6.65 -16.40
C ARG A 432 -23.63 6.58 -17.26
N ARG A 433 -22.58 7.27 -16.81
CA ARG A 433 -21.28 7.34 -17.47
C ARG A 433 -20.15 7.15 -16.46
N GLN A 434 -19.12 6.44 -16.89
CA GLN A 434 -17.83 6.30 -16.20
C GLN A 434 -16.74 6.85 -17.12
N TYR A 435 -15.83 7.65 -16.58
CA TYR A 435 -14.68 8.23 -17.25
C TYR A 435 -13.42 8.00 -16.41
N ILE A 436 -12.37 7.49 -17.04
CA ILE A 436 -11.09 7.20 -16.39
C ILE A 436 -9.97 7.85 -17.21
N CYS A 437 -9.09 8.59 -16.53
CA CYS A 437 -7.81 8.99 -17.09
C CYS A 437 -6.86 7.81 -16.95
N ASP A 438 -6.60 7.10 -18.04
CA ASP A 438 -5.69 5.96 -18.09
C ASP A 438 -4.27 6.45 -18.33
N ILE A 439 -3.34 5.84 -17.60
CA ILE A 439 -1.92 6.19 -17.62
C ILE A 439 -1.16 4.95 -18.01
N LYS A 440 -0.24 5.10 -18.98
CA LYS A 440 0.75 4.11 -19.36
C LYS A 440 2.12 4.75 -19.44
N VAL A 441 3.14 4.13 -18.86
CA VAL A 441 4.51 4.66 -18.88
C VAL A 441 5.52 3.52 -18.69
N ARG A 442 6.75 3.66 -19.18
CA ARG A 442 7.81 2.71 -18.80
C ARG A 442 8.12 2.84 -17.31
N LYS A 443 8.20 1.72 -16.60
CA LYS A 443 8.45 1.67 -15.14
C LYS A 443 9.72 2.43 -14.74
N PHE A 444 10.76 2.32 -15.56
CA PHE A 444 12.08 2.94 -15.35
C PHE A 444 12.33 4.12 -16.29
N ALA A 445 11.28 4.88 -16.64
CA ALA A 445 11.41 6.07 -17.48
C ALA A 445 12.24 7.19 -16.82
N LEU A 446 12.29 7.20 -15.48
CA LEU A 446 13.13 8.06 -14.66
C LEU A 446 13.95 7.18 -13.69
N ASP A 447 15.03 7.74 -13.13
CA ASP A 447 15.82 7.05 -12.12
C ASP A 447 15.07 7.03 -10.77
N GLY A 448 14.48 5.88 -10.47
CA GLY A 448 13.64 5.66 -9.30
C GLY A 448 12.19 6.10 -9.47
N SER A 449 11.43 6.01 -8.38
CA SER A 449 10.00 6.31 -8.36
C SER A 449 9.67 7.76 -8.76
N PHE A 450 8.47 7.97 -9.31
CA PHE A 450 7.95 9.28 -9.68
C PHE A 450 6.41 9.29 -9.67
N PHE A 451 5.81 10.46 -9.86
CA PHE A 451 4.37 10.65 -9.88
C PHE A 451 3.89 11.24 -11.19
N ILE A 452 2.67 10.88 -11.57
CA ILE A 452 1.89 11.52 -12.63
C ILE A 452 0.63 12.11 -12.02
N TYR A 453 0.57 13.43 -11.97
CA TYR A 453 -0.54 14.22 -11.45
C TYR A 453 -1.54 14.52 -12.56
N VAL A 454 -2.83 14.48 -12.24
CA VAL A 454 -3.93 14.79 -13.16
C VAL A 454 -4.78 15.92 -12.60
N PHE A 455 -5.13 16.87 -13.47
CA PHE A 455 -5.89 18.06 -13.15
C PHE A 455 -7.03 18.29 -14.15
N LEU A 456 -8.10 18.92 -13.69
CA LEU A 456 -9.24 19.40 -14.48
C LEU A 456 -9.48 20.89 -14.21
N GLY A 457 -9.04 21.74 -15.14
CA GLY A 457 -9.26 23.19 -15.10
C GLY A 457 -8.01 23.98 -15.48
N GLU A 458 -7.69 24.98 -14.65
CA GLU A 458 -6.53 25.87 -14.86
C GLU A 458 -5.19 25.12 -14.85
N ASP A 459 -4.21 25.70 -15.54
CA ASP A 459 -2.86 25.16 -15.57
C ASP A 459 -2.26 25.15 -14.15
N PRO A 460 -1.72 24.01 -13.67
CA PRO A 460 -1.18 23.91 -12.33
C PRO A 460 0.14 24.68 -12.11
N GLY A 461 0.74 25.24 -13.17
CA GLY A 461 2.02 25.93 -13.11
C GLY A 461 3.20 25.01 -12.78
N ASP A 462 4.38 25.60 -12.57
CA ASP A 462 5.63 24.87 -12.34
C ASP A 462 5.95 24.63 -10.85
N ASP A 463 5.24 25.28 -9.93
CA ASP A 463 5.41 25.06 -8.49
C ASP A 463 4.74 23.76 -8.05
N ALA A 464 5.50 22.68 -8.19
CA ALA A 464 5.05 21.34 -7.83
C ALA A 464 4.75 21.17 -6.32
N SER A 465 5.15 22.11 -5.46
CA SER A 465 4.84 22.05 -4.03
C SER A 465 3.38 22.41 -3.72
N ALA A 466 2.74 23.20 -4.59
CA ALA A 466 1.36 23.67 -4.40
C ALA A 466 0.30 22.78 -5.05
N TRP A 467 0.70 21.85 -5.94
CA TRP A 467 -0.21 21.13 -6.83
C TRP A 467 -1.37 20.40 -6.13
N THR A 468 -1.12 19.75 -5.00
CA THR A 468 -2.18 19.01 -4.25
C THR A 468 -3.21 19.95 -3.61
N GLY A 469 -2.87 21.22 -3.40
CA GLY A 469 -3.78 22.24 -2.88
C GLY A 469 -4.61 22.96 -3.95
N LEU A 470 -4.38 22.68 -5.24
CA LEU A 470 -5.09 23.34 -6.33
C LEU A 470 -6.52 22.83 -6.47
N SER A 471 -7.45 23.73 -6.77
CA SER A 471 -8.86 23.40 -7.08
C SER A 471 -9.01 22.53 -8.34
N SER A 472 -8.01 22.54 -9.21
CA SER A 472 -7.95 21.72 -10.42
C SER A 472 -7.40 20.32 -10.15
N PHE A 473 -6.79 20.03 -9.00
CA PHE A 473 -6.22 18.71 -8.70
C PHE A 473 -7.31 17.65 -8.58
N VAL A 474 -7.12 16.52 -9.28
CA VAL A 474 -8.06 15.38 -9.25
C VAL A 474 -7.45 14.18 -8.56
N GLY A 475 -6.17 13.89 -8.82
CA GLY A 475 -5.50 12.74 -8.24
C GLY A 475 -4.10 12.51 -8.78
N VAL A 476 -3.42 11.54 -8.19
CA VAL A 476 -2.06 11.16 -8.57
C VAL A 476 -1.89 9.65 -8.68
N HIS A 477 -1.20 9.23 -9.73
CA HIS A 477 -0.68 7.87 -9.87
C HIS A 477 0.82 7.88 -9.56
N GLY A 478 1.27 6.99 -8.69
CA GLY A 478 2.69 6.77 -8.38
C GLY A 478 3.21 5.59 -9.15
N VAL A 479 4.42 5.73 -9.70
CA VAL A 479 5.19 4.62 -10.27
C VAL A 479 6.26 4.27 -9.24
N PHE A 480 6.20 3.05 -8.69
CA PHE A 480 7.16 2.59 -7.69
C PHE A 480 8.29 1.80 -8.35
N ALA A 481 9.48 2.41 -8.37
CA ALA A 481 10.63 1.87 -9.08
C ALA A 481 11.91 2.03 -8.25
N ALA A 482 12.79 1.03 -8.34
CA ALA A 482 14.13 1.12 -7.77
C ALA A 482 15.06 1.93 -8.67
N SER A 483 15.90 2.77 -8.06
CA SER A 483 16.97 3.48 -8.75
C SER A 483 17.99 2.51 -9.35
N GLY A 484 18.57 2.87 -10.49
CA GLY A 484 19.58 2.07 -11.20
C GLY A 484 19.05 0.83 -11.94
N MET A 485 17.75 0.56 -11.88
CA MET A 485 17.11 -0.50 -12.68
C MET A 485 16.67 0.01 -14.05
N HIS A 486 16.79 -0.84 -15.06
CA HIS A 486 16.40 -0.53 -16.44
C HIS A 486 15.65 -1.71 -17.06
N SER A 487 14.52 -1.43 -17.70
CA SER A 487 13.81 -2.38 -18.58
C SER A 487 12.83 -1.63 -19.47
N ASP A 488 12.33 -2.31 -20.51
CA ASP A 488 11.26 -1.81 -21.37
C ASP A 488 9.84 -2.12 -20.82
N VAL A 489 9.73 -2.56 -19.55
CA VAL A 489 8.43 -2.87 -18.93
C VAL A 489 7.59 -1.60 -18.84
N GLU A 490 6.40 -1.68 -19.42
CA GLU A 490 5.35 -0.67 -19.25
C GLU A 490 4.51 -1.02 -18.02
N VAL A 491 4.15 0.01 -17.27
CA VAL A 491 3.21 -0.05 -16.17
C VAL A 491 2.02 0.84 -16.47
N HIS A 492 0.89 0.48 -15.87
CA HIS A 492 -0.37 1.13 -16.06
C HIS A 492 -0.96 1.58 -14.72
N GLY A 493 -1.76 2.62 -14.80
CA GLY A 493 -2.46 3.19 -13.67
C GLY A 493 -3.65 4.02 -14.12
N ALA A 494 -4.36 4.59 -13.15
CA ALA A 494 -5.49 5.45 -13.45
C ALA A 494 -5.66 6.61 -12.46
N VAL A 495 -6.29 7.67 -12.96
CA VAL A 495 -6.97 8.67 -12.15
C VAL A 495 -8.43 8.73 -12.59
N PRO A 496 -9.37 8.16 -11.82
CA PRO A 496 -10.80 8.24 -12.13
C PRO A 496 -11.28 9.70 -12.21
N LEU A 497 -12.04 10.04 -13.25
CA LEU A 497 -12.49 11.41 -13.51
C LEU A 497 -13.97 11.64 -13.17
N THR A 498 -14.78 10.59 -13.10
CA THR A 498 -16.24 10.70 -13.03
C THR A 498 -16.73 11.55 -11.88
N ALA A 499 -16.20 11.36 -10.66
CA ALA A 499 -16.65 12.15 -9.51
C ALA A 499 -16.34 13.65 -9.68
N ALA A 500 -15.16 13.97 -10.23
CA ALA A 500 -14.78 15.35 -10.52
C ALA A 500 -15.63 15.94 -11.66
N LEU A 501 -15.97 15.16 -12.68
CA LEU A 501 -16.85 15.59 -13.77
C LEU A 501 -18.30 15.79 -13.31
N GLU A 502 -18.82 14.92 -12.44
CA GLU A 502 -20.13 15.11 -11.81
C GLU A 502 -20.17 16.38 -10.94
N ALA A 503 -19.10 16.66 -10.19
CA ALA A 503 -18.97 17.91 -9.44
C ALA A 503 -18.95 19.14 -10.37
N ARG A 504 -18.26 19.05 -11.52
CA ARG A 504 -18.25 20.11 -12.54
C ARG A 504 -19.63 20.30 -13.19
N LEU A 505 -20.35 19.23 -13.51
CA LEU A 505 -21.73 19.28 -14.01
C LEU A 505 -22.64 19.99 -12.99
N ASN A 506 -22.60 19.59 -11.73
CA ASN A 506 -23.42 20.18 -10.67
C ASN A 506 -23.07 21.66 -10.41
N GLY A 507 -21.80 22.03 -10.61
CA GLY A 507 -21.33 23.41 -10.53
C GLY A 507 -21.61 24.25 -11.79
N GLY A 508 -22.26 23.70 -12.82
CA GLY A 508 -22.55 24.37 -14.09
C GLY A 508 -21.35 24.54 -15.02
N GLY A 509 -20.22 23.89 -14.73
CA GLY A 509 -19.00 23.94 -15.54
C GLY A 509 -18.93 22.90 -16.66
N LEU A 510 -19.98 22.07 -16.81
CA LEU A 510 -20.12 21.07 -17.87
C LEU A 510 -21.61 21.02 -18.27
N GLU A 511 -21.92 21.04 -19.57
CA GLU A 511 -23.31 21.02 -20.06
C GLU A 511 -23.99 19.66 -19.87
N GLY A 512 -23.21 18.59 -19.92
CA GLY A 512 -23.70 17.22 -19.74
C GLY A 512 -22.57 16.19 -19.76
N MET A 513 -22.88 14.99 -19.30
CA MET A 513 -21.91 13.88 -19.19
C MET A 513 -21.83 13.02 -20.45
N GLY A 514 -22.46 13.42 -21.56
CA GLY A 514 -22.34 12.72 -22.85
C GLY A 514 -20.92 12.83 -23.42
N GLU A 515 -20.52 11.86 -24.24
CA GLU A 515 -19.13 11.65 -24.65
C GLU A 515 -18.56 12.88 -25.36
N GLY A 516 -19.31 13.45 -26.31
CA GLY A 516 -18.85 14.62 -27.09
C GLY A 516 -18.70 15.89 -26.25
N GLY A 517 -19.58 16.11 -25.27
CA GLY A 517 -19.49 17.25 -24.35
C GLY A 517 -18.31 17.11 -23.39
N VAL A 518 -18.14 15.91 -22.83
CA VAL A 518 -17.01 15.59 -21.95
C VAL A 518 -15.69 15.65 -22.71
N GLU A 519 -15.60 15.11 -23.93
CA GLU A 519 -14.39 15.17 -24.75
C GLU A 519 -13.98 16.61 -25.06
N SER A 520 -14.94 17.46 -25.44
CA SER A 520 -14.71 18.88 -25.71
C SER A 520 -14.18 19.60 -24.46
N TYR A 521 -14.80 19.36 -23.30
CA TYR A 521 -14.35 19.90 -22.02
C TYR A 521 -12.94 19.43 -21.66
N LEU A 522 -12.66 18.13 -21.77
CA LEU A 522 -11.37 17.55 -21.39
C LEU A 522 -10.24 18.00 -22.31
N LYS A 523 -10.51 18.22 -23.60
CA LYS A 523 -9.53 18.79 -24.53
C LYS A 523 -8.99 20.12 -24.03
N GLU A 524 -9.86 20.95 -23.45
CA GLU A 524 -9.51 22.27 -22.93
C GLU A 524 -8.99 22.23 -21.49
N SER A 525 -9.51 21.35 -20.64
CA SER A 525 -9.31 21.41 -19.18
C SER A 525 -8.46 20.29 -18.58
N LEU A 526 -8.33 19.13 -19.24
CA LEU A 526 -7.50 18.03 -18.74
C LEU A 526 -6.04 18.41 -18.88
N ARG A 527 -5.29 18.29 -17.77
CA ARG A 527 -3.85 18.52 -17.72
C ARG A 527 -3.19 17.40 -16.92
N TRP A 528 -1.93 17.12 -17.25
CA TRP A 528 -1.08 16.24 -16.45
C TRP A 528 0.32 16.84 -16.27
N ARG A 529 0.97 16.44 -15.17
CA ARG A 529 2.34 16.82 -14.84
C ARG A 529 3.07 15.62 -14.26
N VAL A 530 4.39 15.57 -14.45
CA VAL A 530 5.26 14.57 -13.81
C VAL A 530 6.04 15.23 -12.69
N LYS A 531 6.17 14.54 -11.56
CA LYS A 531 6.94 14.99 -10.40
C LYS A 531 7.91 13.90 -9.97
N SER A 532 9.18 14.24 -9.75
CA SER A 532 10.12 13.34 -9.09
C SER A 532 9.85 13.27 -7.59
N MET A 533 10.33 12.21 -6.93
CA MET A 533 10.11 12.01 -5.49
C MET A 533 10.78 13.08 -4.60
N ASP A 534 11.81 13.77 -5.10
CA ASP A 534 12.44 14.91 -4.42
C ASP A 534 11.64 16.23 -4.55
N GLY A 535 10.52 16.21 -5.27
CA GLY A 535 9.57 17.31 -5.36
C GLY A 535 9.67 18.18 -6.61
N ARG A 536 10.58 17.89 -7.55
CA ARG A 536 10.75 18.70 -8.76
C ARG A 536 9.71 18.36 -9.83
N SER A 537 9.20 19.38 -10.50
CA SER A 537 8.43 19.24 -11.75
C SER A 537 9.35 18.71 -12.85
N ILE A 538 8.91 17.68 -13.56
CA ILE A 538 9.65 17.06 -14.67
C ILE A 538 8.94 17.38 -15.99
N PRO A 539 9.64 18.01 -16.94
CA PRO A 539 9.13 18.24 -18.29
C PRO A 539 8.73 16.93 -18.99
N LEU A 540 7.59 16.93 -19.68
CA LEU A 540 7.03 15.72 -20.30
C LEU A 540 7.90 15.15 -21.43
N ASP A 541 8.76 15.96 -22.05
CA ASP A 541 9.75 15.52 -23.04
C ASP A 541 10.87 14.66 -22.43
N GLN A 542 11.06 14.72 -21.12
CA GLN A 542 11.96 13.82 -20.39
C GLN A 542 11.32 12.47 -20.05
N VAL A 543 10.02 12.30 -20.32
CA VAL A 543 9.27 11.05 -20.11
C VAL A 543 8.56 10.65 -21.41
N PRO A 544 9.29 10.38 -22.50
CA PRO A 544 8.70 10.16 -23.82
C PRO A 544 7.80 8.92 -23.92
N SER A 545 7.94 7.97 -22.98
CA SER A 545 7.06 6.80 -22.91
C SER A 545 5.71 7.07 -22.28
N LEU A 546 5.50 8.23 -21.65
CA LEU A 546 4.22 8.53 -21.00
C LEU A 546 3.12 8.65 -22.06
N GLN A 547 2.03 7.94 -21.82
CA GLN A 547 0.80 8.02 -22.60
C GLN A 547 -0.37 8.16 -21.63
N VAL A 548 -1.09 9.27 -21.77
CA VAL A 548 -2.33 9.57 -21.06
C VAL A 548 -3.47 9.49 -22.05
N SER A 549 -4.49 8.70 -21.73
CA SER A 549 -5.72 8.59 -22.52
C SER A 549 -6.95 8.69 -21.62
N VAL A 550 -8.13 8.88 -22.21
CA VAL A 550 -9.38 8.89 -21.44
C VAL A 550 -10.32 7.83 -21.99
N SER A 551 -10.56 6.78 -21.20
CA SER A 551 -11.55 5.76 -21.50
C SER A 551 -12.90 6.09 -20.85
N TRP A 552 -13.96 5.58 -21.47
CA TRP A 552 -15.31 5.74 -20.96
C TRP A 552 -16.16 4.48 -21.18
N SER A 553 -17.18 4.32 -20.34
CA SER A 553 -18.18 3.25 -20.49
C SER A 553 -19.55 3.72 -20.00
N GLU A 554 -20.61 3.13 -20.56
CA GLU A 554 -21.94 3.20 -19.96
C GLU A 554 -21.99 2.39 -18.67
N VAL A 555 -22.70 2.93 -17.68
CA VAL A 555 -22.87 2.29 -16.37
C VAL A 555 -24.31 2.41 -15.90
N GLU A 556 -24.85 1.30 -15.39
CA GLU A 556 -26.09 1.28 -14.63
C GLU A 556 -25.76 1.53 -13.15
N PRO A 557 -26.32 2.58 -12.52
CA PRO A 557 -26.13 2.85 -11.10
C PRO A 557 -26.62 1.70 -10.22
N ALA A 558 -26.00 1.56 -9.04
CA ALA A 558 -26.51 0.65 -8.02
C ALA A 558 -27.95 1.04 -7.63
N ARG A 559 -28.84 0.04 -7.54
CA ARG A 559 -30.25 0.25 -7.16
C ARG A 559 -30.47 0.24 -5.65
N SER A 560 -29.51 -0.27 -4.90
CA SER A 560 -29.53 -0.35 -3.46
C SER A 560 -28.11 -0.42 -2.90
N ARG A 561 -27.97 -0.28 -1.59
CA ARG A 561 -26.68 -0.47 -0.91
C ARG A 561 -26.10 -1.87 -1.07
N LYS A 562 -26.90 -2.88 -1.43
CA LYS A 562 -26.46 -4.27 -1.62
C LYS A 562 -26.06 -4.61 -3.05
N GLU A 563 -25.99 -3.62 -3.93
CA GLU A 563 -25.58 -3.79 -5.32
C GLU A 563 -24.41 -2.89 -5.66
N PHE A 564 -23.53 -3.36 -6.54
CA PHE A 564 -22.57 -2.50 -7.23
C PHE A 564 -23.18 -1.91 -8.50
N PRO A 565 -22.67 -0.76 -8.97
CA PRO A 565 -22.93 -0.30 -10.33
C PRO A 565 -22.49 -1.37 -11.35
N LYS A 566 -23.17 -1.45 -12.50
CA LYS A 566 -22.91 -2.45 -13.54
C LYS A 566 -22.48 -1.77 -14.83
N MET A 567 -21.30 -2.10 -15.34
CA MET A 567 -20.86 -1.64 -16.67
C MET A 567 -21.75 -2.30 -17.75
N LYS A 568 -22.23 -1.51 -18.71
CA LYS A 568 -23.24 -1.94 -19.71
C LYS A 568 -22.75 -2.01 -21.15
N GLY A 569 -21.57 -1.48 -21.45
CA GLY A 569 -21.00 -1.47 -22.79
C GLY A 569 -19.50 -1.75 -22.78
N ASP A 570 -18.95 -1.87 -23.97
CA ASP A 570 -17.50 -1.90 -24.17
C ASP A 570 -16.90 -0.53 -23.82
N TRP A 571 -15.61 -0.55 -23.47
CA TRP A 571 -14.87 0.67 -23.22
C TRP A 571 -14.61 1.42 -24.53
N GLY A 572 -15.11 2.66 -24.60
CA GLY A 572 -14.75 3.61 -25.65
C GLY A 572 -13.55 4.46 -25.23
N LEU A 573 -12.93 5.12 -26.22
CA LEU A 573 -11.84 6.07 -26.00
C LEU A 573 -12.25 7.46 -26.48
N LEU A 574 -11.99 8.48 -25.66
CA LEU A 574 -12.12 9.88 -26.06
C LEU A 574 -10.79 10.35 -26.65
N HIS A 575 -10.56 10.03 -27.92
CA HIS A 575 -9.32 10.32 -28.64
C HIS A 575 -8.95 11.81 -28.56
N GLY A 576 -9.91 12.69 -28.86
CA GLY A 576 -9.73 14.14 -28.90
C GLY A 576 -9.46 14.77 -27.54
N ALA A 577 -9.70 14.04 -26.44
CA ALA A 577 -9.39 14.53 -25.11
C ALA A 577 -7.88 14.67 -24.90
N THR A 578 -7.03 13.89 -25.56
CA THR A 578 -5.57 13.89 -25.34
C THR A 578 -4.72 14.04 -26.59
N ASP A 579 -5.31 13.82 -27.77
CA ASP A 579 -4.64 13.87 -29.06
C ASP A 579 -3.88 15.19 -29.30
N GLY A 580 -2.73 15.09 -29.97
CA GLY A 580 -1.89 16.26 -30.26
C GLY A 580 -1.03 16.76 -29.09
N ARG A 581 -1.25 16.28 -27.86
CA ARG A 581 -0.58 16.81 -26.65
C ARG A 581 0.61 15.95 -26.22
N LYS A 582 1.66 16.57 -25.68
CA LYS A 582 2.85 15.85 -25.17
C LYS A 582 2.44 14.88 -24.05
N GLY A 583 2.87 13.64 -24.14
CA GLY A 583 2.49 12.59 -23.20
C GLY A 583 1.02 12.15 -23.30
N GLY A 584 0.24 12.68 -24.25
CA GLY A 584 -1.09 12.19 -24.59
C GLY A 584 -1.01 10.98 -25.50
N TRP A 585 -2.07 10.18 -25.56
CA TRP A 585 -2.12 9.03 -26.46
C TRP A 585 -2.34 9.48 -27.91
N TRP A 586 -1.51 8.97 -28.82
CA TRP A 586 -1.57 9.25 -30.26
C TRP A 586 -2.08 8.03 -31.03
N GLY A 587 -3.33 8.09 -31.45
CA GLY A 587 -3.97 7.05 -32.25
C GLY A 587 -3.63 7.14 -33.73
N LYS A 588 -2.43 6.68 -34.10
CA LYS A 588 -1.95 6.17 -35.41
C LYS A 588 -0.46 6.45 -35.55
N GLY A 589 0.41 5.49 -35.22
CA GLY A 589 1.85 5.69 -35.47
C GLY A 589 2.88 4.71 -34.93
N ASN A 590 2.54 3.71 -34.10
CA ASN A 590 3.52 2.69 -33.69
C ASN A 590 3.15 1.30 -34.23
N SER A 591 3.29 1.16 -35.54
CA SER A 591 3.81 -0.08 -36.11
C SER A 591 5.33 0.06 -36.20
N VAL A 592 6.05 -0.42 -35.19
CA VAL A 592 7.48 -0.73 -35.33
C VAL A 592 7.78 -1.98 -34.50
N GLY A 593 8.05 -3.08 -35.21
CA GLY A 593 8.88 -4.21 -34.76
C GLY A 593 8.21 -5.20 -33.83
#